data_AF-A0A7J4UT13-F1
#
_entry.id   AF-A0A7J4UT13-F1
#
_cell.length_a   1.000
_cell.length_b   1.000
_cell.length_c   1.000
_cell.angle_alpha   90.00
_cell.angle_beta   90.00
_cell.angle_gamma   90.00
#
_symmetry.space_group_name_H-M   'P 1'
#
loop_
_entity.id
_entity.type
_entity.pdbx_description
1 polymer ?
#
loop_
_entity_poly.entity_id
_entity_poly.type
_entity_poly.pdbx_seq_one_letter_code
_entity_poly.pdbx_strand_id
1 'polypeptide(L)'
;MQIKNFICQNPQFDHAFIRCKLSKYDILNNIPWQAFDIHSMASLKFLQVRGSLLIKDNVSDMSLSNIIRFCGMEDKRVNHNALEDTKLTAECFARIVYGKKLLREFDEYEIPEYLK
;
A
#
# COMPACT_ATOMS: atom_id res chain seq x y z
N MET A 1 23.30 4.35 5.90
CA MET A 1 22.20 5.04 6.61
C MET A 1 20.89 4.45 6.12
N GLN A 2 20.03 3.95 7.00
CA GLN A 2 18.73 3.35 6.64
C GLN A 2 17.62 4.30 7.10
N ILE A 3 16.76 4.73 6.17
CA ILE A 3 15.58 5.55 6.48
C ILE A 3 14.55 4.64 7.16
N LYS A 4 13.95 5.10 8.26
CA LYS A 4 12.91 4.38 9.01
C LYS A 4 11.55 5.06 8.78
N ASN A 5 11.06 5.04 7.55
CA ASN A 5 9.73 5.54 7.22
C ASN A 5 8.73 4.38 7.13
N PHE A 6 7.46 4.68 7.35
CA PHE A 6 6.41 3.70 7.11
C PHE A 6 6.10 3.55 5.62
N ILE A 7 5.60 2.37 5.28
CA ILE A 7 4.96 2.08 4.00
C ILE A 7 3.51 1.76 4.35
N CYS A 8 2.58 2.55 3.82
CA CYS A 8 1.16 2.51 4.19
C CYS A 8 0.30 2.68 2.96
N GLN A 9 -0.98 2.35 3.08
CA GLN A 9 -2.01 2.81 2.17
C GLN A 9 -2.80 3.92 2.88
N ASN A 10 -2.87 5.12 2.32
CA ASN A 10 -3.57 6.27 2.93
C ASN A 10 -3.08 6.62 4.36
N PRO A 11 -1.77 6.86 4.57
CA PRO A 11 -1.15 7.03 5.89
C PRO A 11 -1.76 8.14 6.75
N GLN A 12 -2.49 9.09 6.15
CA GLN A 12 -3.14 10.18 6.86
C GLN A 12 -4.13 9.66 7.91
N PHE A 13 -4.87 8.60 7.58
CA PHE A 13 -5.84 8.00 8.51
C PHE A 13 -5.12 7.31 9.68
N ASP A 14 -4.14 6.45 9.39
CA ASP A 14 -3.34 5.75 10.40
C ASP A 14 -2.63 6.72 11.35
N HIS A 15 -1.98 7.75 10.80
CA HIS A 15 -1.33 8.78 11.61
C HIS A 15 -2.33 9.52 12.51
N ALA A 16 -3.49 9.92 11.98
CA ALA A 16 -4.51 10.60 12.77
C ALA A 16 -5.05 9.69 13.89
N PHE A 17 -5.36 8.43 13.56
CA PHE A 17 -5.86 7.45 14.52
C PHE A 17 -4.87 7.24 15.68
N ILE A 18 -3.59 6.98 15.35
CA ILE A 18 -2.56 6.76 16.37
C ILE A 18 -2.34 8.00 17.21
N ARG A 19 -2.23 9.20 16.59
CA ARG A 19 -2.05 10.46 17.34
C ARG A 19 -3.19 10.72 18.31
N CYS A 20 -4.44 10.54 17.88
CA CYS A 20 -5.61 10.69 18.76
C CYS A 20 -5.58 9.72 19.94
N LYS A 21 -5.15 8.47 19.72
CA LYS A 21 -5.02 7.48 20.80
C LYS A 21 -3.88 7.81 21.75
N LEU A 22 -2.69 8.10 21.25
CA LEU A 22 -1.54 8.46 22.07
C LEU A 22 -1.82 9.69 22.94
N SER A 23 -2.44 10.71 22.34
CA SER A 23 -2.84 11.94 23.06
C SER A 23 -3.87 11.67 24.17
N LYS A 24 -4.75 10.68 24.02
CA LYS A 24 -5.73 10.33 25.06
C LYS A 24 -5.07 9.77 26.33
N TYR A 25 -3.89 9.17 26.20
CA TYR A 25 -3.19 8.49 27.29
C TYR A 25 -1.87 9.18 27.65
N ASP A 26 -1.66 10.43 27.20
CA ASP A 26 -0.44 11.21 27.44
C ASP A 26 0.85 10.48 27.01
N ILE A 27 0.78 9.65 25.97
CA ILE A 27 1.93 8.93 25.42
C ILE A 27 2.61 9.78 24.35
N LEU A 28 3.94 9.94 24.45
CA LEU A 28 4.73 10.67 23.47
C LEU A 28 4.67 10.00 22.09
N ASN A 29 4.32 10.77 21.05
CA ASN A 29 4.32 10.28 19.69
C ASN A 29 5.71 10.38 19.04
N ASN A 30 6.41 9.26 18.95
CA ASN A 30 7.71 9.14 18.28
C ASN A 30 7.62 8.58 16.84
N ILE A 31 6.42 8.53 16.27
CA ILE A 31 6.21 8.03 14.92
C ILE A 31 6.63 9.10 13.90
N PRO A 32 7.50 8.77 12.91
CA PRO A 32 7.83 9.67 11.81
C PRO A 32 6.60 10.13 11.04
N TRP A 33 6.57 11.40 10.65
CA TRP A 33 5.45 11.95 9.89
C TRP A 33 5.47 11.52 8.42
N GLN A 34 6.65 11.30 7.85
CA GLN A 34 6.82 10.91 6.46
C GLN A 34 6.56 9.40 6.29
N ALA A 35 5.72 9.08 5.33
CA ALA A 35 5.42 7.71 4.91
C ALA A 35 5.46 7.61 3.38
N PHE A 36 5.78 6.43 2.87
CA PHE A 36 5.58 6.05 1.49
C PHE A 36 4.16 5.52 1.34
N ASP A 37 3.32 6.27 0.64
CA ASP A 37 1.93 5.90 0.38
C ASP A 37 1.82 5.05 -0.89
N ILE A 38 1.43 3.79 -0.74
CA ILE A 38 1.28 2.88 -1.87
C ILE A 38 0.13 3.27 -2.79
N HIS A 39 -0.87 4.02 -2.32
CA HIS A 39 -1.94 4.55 -3.19
C HIS A 39 -1.35 5.48 -4.24
N SER A 40 -0.55 6.46 -3.80
CA SER A 40 0.15 7.40 -4.67
C SER A 40 1.13 6.68 -5.61
N MET A 41 1.94 5.77 -5.08
CA MET A 41 2.94 5.03 -5.87
C MET A 41 2.30 4.12 -6.93
N ALA A 42 1.26 3.38 -6.56
CA ALA A 42 0.51 2.55 -7.49
C ALA A 42 -0.19 3.40 -8.56
N SER A 43 -0.76 4.54 -8.20
CA SER A 43 -1.42 5.45 -9.15
C SER A 43 -0.44 5.97 -10.21
N LEU A 44 0.77 6.37 -9.80
CA LEU A 44 1.81 6.83 -10.72
C LEU A 44 2.30 5.71 -11.64
N LYS A 45 2.53 4.51 -11.09
CA LYS A 45 2.94 3.35 -11.89
C LYS A 45 1.82 2.91 -12.85
N PHE A 46 0.58 2.95 -12.40
CA PHE A 46 -0.59 2.65 -13.23
C PHE A 46 -0.71 3.66 -14.38
N LEU A 47 -0.58 4.95 -14.10
CA LEU A 47 -0.55 6.00 -15.13
C LEU A 47 0.57 5.76 -16.15
N GLN A 48 1.78 5.42 -15.69
CA GLN A 48 2.91 5.13 -16.56
C GLN A 48 2.63 3.95 -17.50
N VAL A 49 1.99 2.89 -17.00
CA VAL A 49 1.74 1.65 -17.75
C VAL A 49 0.49 1.72 -18.62
N ARG A 50 -0.56 2.42 -18.16
CA ARG A 50 -1.89 2.43 -18.78
C ARG A 50 -2.22 3.72 -19.52
N GLY A 51 -1.44 4.78 -19.32
CA GLY A 51 -1.67 6.09 -19.93
C GLY A 51 -2.80 6.89 -19.28
N SER A 52 -3.44 6.39 -18.23
CA SER A 52 -4.49 7.08 -17.48
C SER A 52 -4.48 6.69 -16.00
N LEU A 53 -5.08 7.53 -15.15
CA LEU A 53 -5.33 7.21 -13.75
C LEU A 53 -6.57 6.31 -13.64
N LEU A 54 -6.60 5.46 -12.60
CA LEU A 54 -7.80 4.71 -12.26
C LEU A 54 -8.76 5.61 -11.47
N ILE A 55 -9.86 6.02 -12.11
CA ILE A 55 -10.81 6.99 -11.57
C ILE A 55 -12.20 6.37 -11.54
N LYS A 56 -12.93 6.60 -10.43
CA LYS A 56 -14.35 6.28 -10.28
C LYS A 56 -15.04 7.48 -9.61
N ASP A 57 -16.19 7.90 -10.13
CA ASP A 57 -16.96 9.02 -9.57
C ASP A 57 -16.12 10.32 -9.37
N ASN A 58 -15.23 10.62 -10.33
CA ASN A 58 -14.28 11.75 -10.32
C ASN A 58 -13.24 11.74 -9.18
N VAL A 59 -13.06 10.61 -8.49
CA VAL A 59 -12.01 10.43 -7.47
C VAL A 59 -11.12 9.23 -7.82
N SER A 60 -9.92 9.18 -7.23
CA SER A 60 -9.01 8.04 -7.42
C SER A 60 -9.65 6.77 -6.88
N ASP A 61 -9.72 5.72 -7.70
CA ASP A 61 -10.20 4.39 -7.31
C ASP A 61 -9.03 3.43 -7.04
N MET A 62 -7.83 3.94 -6.79
CA MET A 62 -6.65 3.12 -6.49
C MET A 62 -6.68 2.56 -5.04
N SER A 63 -7.74 1.84 -4.70
CA SER A 63 -7.92 1.12 -3.43
C SER A 63 -6.93 -0.03 -3.29
N LEU A 64 -6.68 -0.53 -2.07
CA LEU A 64 -5.79 -1.68 -1.87
C LEU A 64 -6.22 -2.90 -2.71
N SER A 65 -7.52 -3.13 -2.87
CA SER A 65 -8.04 -4.18 -3.75
C SER A 65 -7.63 -4.00 -5.21
N ASN A 66 -7.71 -2.78 -5.73
CA ASN A 66 -7.29 -2.47 -7.09
C ASN A 66 -5.77 -2.51 -7.25
N ILE A 67 -5.02 -2.15 -6.21
CA ILE A 67 -3.56 -2.28 -6.17
C ILE A 67 -3.14 -3.75 -6.22
N ILE A 68 -3.76 -4.63 -5.42
CA ILE A 68 -3.52 -6.08 -5.40
C ILE A 68 -3.73 -6.67 -6.80
N ARG A 69 -4.86 -6.34 -7.43
CA ARG A 69 -5.17 -6.77 -8.81
C ARG A 69 -4.17 -6.25 -9.82
N PHE A 70 -3.77 -4.97 -9.70
CA PHE A 70 -2.73 -4.39 -10.53
C PHE A 70 -1.36 -5.06 -10.34
N CYS A 71 -1.10 -5.63 -9.17
CA CYS A 71 0.11 -6.42 -8.91
C CYS A 71 0.04 -7.87 -9.40
N GLY A 72 -1.04 -8.25 -10.11
CA GLY A 72 -1.25 -9.60 -10.62
C GLY A 72 -1.75 -10.60 -9.59
N MET A 73 -2.22 -10.13 -8.44
CA MET A 73 -2.72 -10.96 -7.35
C MET A 73 -4.26 -10.92 -7.28
N GLU A 74 -4.84 -11.93 -6.63
CA GLU A 74 -6.26 -11.94 -6.31
C GLU A 74 -6.49 -11.36 -4.91
N ASP A 75 -7.49 -10.51 -4.75
CA ASP A 75 -7.91 -10.03 -3.44
C ASP A 75 -8.94 -10.99 -2.82
N LYS A 76 -8.44 -11.94 -2.02
CA LYS A 76 -9.26 -12.97 -1.34
C LYS A 76 -9.83 -12.52 0.01
N ARG A 77 -9.63 -11.25 0.40
CA ARG A 77 -10.09 -10.76 1.71
C ARG A 77 -11.62 -10.65 1.74
N VAL A 78 -12.22 -11.28 2.74
CA VAL A 78 -13.67 -11.14 3.03
C VAL A 78 -13.91 -10.05 4.06
N ASN A 79 -13.01 -9.93 5.05
CA ASN A 79 -13.06 -8.93 6.10
C ASN A 79 -11.71 -8.23 6.21
N HIS A 80 -11.71 -6.99 6.69
CA HIS A 80 -10.49 -6.25 6.98
C HIS A 80 -9.76 -6.85 8.19
N ASN A 81 -8.47 -7.14 8.01
CA ASN A 81 -7.57 -7.59 9.07
C ASN A 81 -6.24 -6.83 8.94
N ALA A 82 -5.81 -6.17 10.02
CA ALA A 82 -4.64 -5.31 9.98
C ALA A 82 -3.35 -6.04 9.59
N LEU A 83 -3.16 -7.29 10.02
CA LEU A 83 -1.95 -8.06 9.69
C LEU A 83 -1.94 -8.45 8.22
N GLU A 84 -3.06 -8.97 7.71
CA GLU A 84 -3.18 -9.38 6.31
C GLU A 84 -3.10 -8.18 5.36
N ASP A 85 -3.74 -7.05 5.70
CA ASP A 85 -3.66 -5.81 4.92
C ASP A 85 -2.23 -5.24 4.89
N THR A 86 -1.48 -5.38 6.00
CA THR A 86 -0.07 -4.96 6.09
C THR A 86 0.83 -5.83 5.20
N LYS A 87 0.64 -7.16 5.24
CA LYS A 87 1.39 -8.10 4.39
C LYS A 87 1.14 -7.82 2.90
N LEU A 88 -0.12 -7.65 2.51
CA LEU A 88 -0.49 -7.32 1.13
C LEU A 88 0.07 -5.98 0.70
N THR A 89 0.04 -4.97 1.57
CA THR A 89 0.65 -3.65 1.33
C THR A 89 2.16 -3.78 1.07
N ALA A 90 2.86 -4.56 1.89
CA ALA A 90 4.30 -4.79 1.75
C ALA A 90 4.64 -5.54 0.45
N GLU A 91 3.87 -6.58 0.10
CA GLU A 91 4.01 -7.32 -1.15
C GLU A 91 3.75 -6.43 -2.37
N CYS A 92 2.67 -5.65 -2.35
CA CYS A 92 2.36 -4.72 -3.44
C CYS A 92 3.46 -3.67 -3.62
N PHE A 93 3.99 -3.13 -2.53
CA PHE A 93 5.14 -2.21 -2.58
C PHE A 93 6.34 -2.86 -3.25
N ALA A 94 6.71 -4.09 -2.85
CA ALA A 94 7.84 -4.79 -3.44
C ALA A 94 7.69 -5.04 -4.94
N ARG A 95 6.47 -5.41 -5.38
CA ARG A 95 6.14 -5.63 -6.79
C ARG A 95 6.16 -4.33 -7.59
N ILE A 96 5.54 -3.26 -7.08
CA ILE A 96 5.45 -1.97 -7.79
C ILE A 96 6.82 -1.30 -7.92
N VAL A 97 7.63 -1.33 -6.86
CA VAL A 97 8.87 -0.55 -6.78
C VAL A 97 10.06 -1.33 -7.32
N TYR A 98 10.13 -2.63 -7.04
CA TYR A 98 11.31 -3.43 -7.34
C TYR A 98 11.05 -4.52 -8.38
N GLY A 99 9.81 -4.74 -8.81
CA GLY A 99 9.47 -5.86 -9.70
C GLY A 99 9.77 -7.22 -9.07
N LYS A 100 9.63 -7.36 -7.75
CA LYS A 100 10.01 -8.57 -6.99
C LYS A 100 8.90 -9.03 -6.03
N LYS A 101 8.86 -10.34 -5.80
CA LYS A 101 8.06 -10.98 -4.74
C LYS A 101 8.77 -10.77 -3.39
N LEU A 102 8.02 -10.59 -2.31
CA LEU A 102 8.58 -10.36 -0.97
C LEU A 102 8.24 -11.49 0.00
N LEU A 103 6.96 -11.85 0.10
CA LEU A 103 6.47 -12.82 1.07
C LEU A 103 6.14 -14.15 0.38
N ARG A 104 6.61 -15.25 0.97
CA ARG A 104 6.43 -16.61 0.44
C ARG A 104 4.97 -16.99 0.23
N GLU A 105 4.05 -16.45 1.03
CA GLU A 105 2.62 -16.71 0.92
C GLU A 105 2.00 -16.21 -0.39
N PHE A 106 2.70 -15.33 -1.12
CA PHE A 106 2.28 -14.82 -2.42
C PHE A 106 3.12 -15.34 -3.60
N ASP A 107 3.95 -16.38 -3.39
CA ASP A 107 4.82 -16.94 -4.42
C ASP A 107 4.04 -17.54 -5.60
N GLU A 108 2.81 -18.00 -5.38
CA GLU A 108 1.92 -18.52 -6.44
C GLU A 108 1.55 -17.47 -7.50
N TYR A 109 1.62 -16.18 -7.15
CA TYR A 109 1.25 -15.09 -8.05
C TYR A 109 2.46 -14.58 -8.81
N GLU A 110 2.46 -14.77 -10.13
CA GLU A 110 3.47 -14.21 -11.01
C GLU A 110 3.42 -12.68 -11.05
N ILE A 111 4.58 -12.05 -11.28
CA ILE A 111 4.67 -10.59 -11.42
C ILE A 111 4.30 -10.24 -12.86
N PRO A 112 3.34 -9.33 -13.08
CA PRO A 112 3.00 -8.87 -14.42
C PRO A 112 4.20 -8.24 -15.14
N GLU A 113 4.33 -8.46 -16.45
CA GLU A 113 5.47 -7.99 -17.24
C GLU A 113 5.70 -6.47 -17.16
N TYR A 114 4.63 -5.69 -17.04
CA TYR A 114 4.70 -4.23 -16.91
C TYR A 114 5.21 -3.74 -15.55
N LEU A 115 5.39 -4.64 -14.57
CA LEU A 115 6.01 -4.37 -13.28
C LEU A 115 7.44 -4.93 -13.18
N LYS A 116 7.91 -5.69 -14.18
CA LYS A 116 9.29 -6.17 -14.22
C LYS A 116 10.26 -5.09 -14.68
#